data_AF-A0A402B633-F1
#
_entry.id   AF-A0A402B633-F1
#
_cell.length_a   1.000
_cell.length_b   1.000
_cell.length_c   1.000
_cell.angle_alpha   90.00
_cell.angle_beta   90.00
_cell.angle_gamma   90.00
#
_symmetry.space_group_name_H-M   'P 1'
#
loop_
_entity.id
_entity.type
_entity.pdbx_description
1 polymer ?
#
loop_
_entity_poly.entity_id
_entity_poly.type
_entity_poly.pdbx_seq_one_letter_code
_entity_poly.pdbx_strand_id
1 'polypeptide(L)'
;MSQAQIQTYASCNQETFLATLQRYRQALELLGCKDQNVLDWINAISWPENDDDPFGDIYAAPVLLTPPGAPALECSGIEISLYTQPAVPSLEDLPPWIGFNLLVETEQLHEDENNIEPYSSEVGQSIWQILQVLAHEFTEVGAYFTDEWQENQSWRVIIENAGDPWIFYLGIFPRRLAEHFERIPSGYLGTLVDAGFGFAQINRWQTIPWETTAPA
;
A
#
# COMPACT_ATOMS: atom_id res chain seq x y z
N MET A 1 -2.67 18.18 -8.21
CA MET A 1 -2.62 16.85 -8.84
C MET A 1 -3.00 15.90 -7.73
N SER A 2 -4.05 15.11 -7.96
CA SER A 2 -4.50 14.13 -6.97
C SER A 2 -3.64 12.90 -7.11
N GLN A 3 -3.33 12.24 -6.00
CA GLN A 3 -2.62 10.97 -6.01
C GLN A 3 -3.51 9.84 -5.51
N ALA A 4 -3.25 8.63 -6.00
CA ALA A 4 -3.66 7.40 -5.37
C ALA A 4 -2.43 6.76 -4.73
N GLN A 5 -2.65 5.93 -3.72
CA GLN A 5 -1.56 5.35 -2.94
C GLN A 5 -1.71 3.85 -2.82
N ILE A 6 -0.61 3.13 -3.04
CA ILE A 6 -0.48 1.72 -2.63
C ILE A 6 0.31 1.70 -1.33
N GLN A 7 -0.34 1.27 -0.25
CA GLN A 7 0.15 1.41 1.12
C GLN A 7 0.34 0.03 1.76
N THR A 8 1.40 -0.13 2.54
CA THR A 8 1.55 -1.22 3.50
C THR A 8 2.30 -0.74 4.74
N TYR A 9 2.22 -1.48 5.84
CA TYR A 9 2.77 -1.06 7.12
C TYR A 9 3.42 -2.21 7.87
N ALA A 10 4.47 -1.89 8.63
CA ALA A 10 5.11 -2.82 9.54
C ALA A 10 5.36 -2.18 10.90
N SER A 11 5.24 -2.96 11.96
CA SER A 11 5.75 -2.55 13.26
C SER A 11 7.28 -2.61 13.24
N CYS A 12 7.95 -1.58 13.76
CA CYS A 12 9.39 -1.58 13.89
C CYS A 12 9.86 -0.80 15.11
N ASN A 13 11.07 -1.09 15.56
CA ASN A 13 11.82 -0.27 16.51
C ASN A 13 13.21 0.04 15.94
N GLN A 14 14.02 0.77 16.68
CA GLN A 14 15.37 1.14 16.26
C GLN A 14 16.24 -0.07 15.86
N GLU A 15 16.10 -1.21 16.55
CA GLU A 15 16.88 -2.41 16.29
C GLU A 15 16.43 -3.13 15.00
N THR A 16 15.12 -3.10 14.70
CA THR A 16 14.54 -3.80 13.54
C THR A 16 14.39 -2.93 12.31
N PHE A 17 14.53 -1.60 12.44
CA PHE A 17 14.24 -0.63 11.38
C PHE A 17 14.98 -0.93 10.08
N LEU A 18 16.29 -1.13 10.15
CA LEU A 18 17.10 -1.43 8.96
C LEU A 18 16.65 -2.73 8.29
N ALA A 19 16.29 -3.76 9.06
CA ALA A 19 15.77 -5.00 8.52
C ALA A 19 14.41 -4.80 7.83
N THR A 20 13.54 -3.94 8.38
CA THR A 20 12.26 -3.59 7.76
C THR A 20 12.45 -2.82 6.45
N LEU A 21 13.41 -1.88 6.38
CA LEU A 21 13.78 -1.21 5.13
C LEU A 21 14.35 -2.19 4.09
N GLN A 22 15.16 -3.16 4.51
CA GLN A 22 15.67 -4.21 3.60
C GLN A 22 14.55 -5.10 3.04
N ARG A 23 13.54 -5.45 3.86
CA ARG A 23 12.34 -6.15 3.39
C ARG A 23 11.62 -5.35 2.32
N TYR A 24 11.44 -4.04 2.53
CA TYR A 24 10.79 -3.17 1.54
C TYR A 24 11.60 -3.04 0.25
N ARG A 25 12.92 -2.87 0.37
CA ARG A 25 13.85 -2.87 -0.78
C ARG A 25 13.73 -4.16 -1.59
N GLN A 26 13.71 -5.31 -0.92
CA GLN A 26 13.52 -6.61 -1.57
C GLN A 26 12.16 -6.72 -2.25
N ALA A 27 11.08 -6.21 -1.63
CA ALA A 27 9.76 -6.17 -2.25
C ALA A 27 9.77 -5.35 -3.55
N LEU A 28 10.43 -4.20 -3.59
CA LEU A 28 10.59 -3.41 -4.82
C LEU A 28 11.38 -4.15 -5.90
N GLU A 29 12.44 -4.86 -5.53
CA GLU A 29 13.21 -5.70 -6.46
C GLU A 29 12.34 -6.83 -7.05
N LEU A 30 11.49 -7.47 -6.23
CA LEU A 30 10.52 -8.48 -6.68
C LEU A 30 9.45 -7.90 -7.62
N LEU A 31 9.12 -6.61 -7.43
CA LEU A 31 8.26 -5.83 -8.32
C LEU A 31 9.00 -5.30 -9.56
N GLY A 32 10.25 -5.73 -9.78
CA GLY A 32 11.02 -5.40 -10.96
C GLY A 32 11.59 -3.99 -10.97
N CYS A 33 11.63 -3.29 -9.83
CA CYS A 33 12.34 -2.02 -9.70
C CYS A 33 13.84 -2.24 -9.98
N LYS A 34 14.37 -1.51 -10.95
CA LYS A 34 15.79 -1.54 -11.35
C LYS A 34 16.51 -0.21 -11.14
N ASP A 35 15.82 0.79 -10.61
CA ASP A 35 16.42 2.10 -10.34
C ASP A 35 17.33 2.01 -9.12
N GLN A 36 18.64 2.03 -9.35
CA GLN A 36 19.63 1.96 -8.28
C GLN A 36 19.56 3.18 -7.35
N ASN A 37 19.14 4.35 -7.83
CA ASN A 37 19.02 5.54 -6.99
C ASN A 37 17.93 5.35 -5.93
N VAL A 38 16.80 4.74 -6.30
CA VAL A 38 15.72 4.39 -5.36
C VAL A 38 16.24 3.38 -4.32
N LEU A 39 16.91 2.33 -4.79
CA LEU A 39 17.39 1.26 -3.90
C LEU A 39 18.49 1.75 -2.94
N ASP A 40 19.36 2.66 -3.40
CA ASP A 40 20.40 3.28 -2.57
C ASP A 40 19.80 4.30 -1.60
N TRP A 41 18.78 5.06 -2.04
CA TRP A 41 18.05 5.98 -1.17
C TRP A 41 17.42 5.25 0.02
N ILE A 42 16.74 4.12 -0.19
CA ILE A 42 16.17 3.31 0.91
C ILE A 42 17.24 2.88 1.92
N ASN A 43 18.44 2.54 1.45
CA ASN A 43 19.55 2.15 2.33
C ASN A 43 20.14 3.32 3.13
N ALA A 44 19.94 4.56 2.67
CA ALA A 44 20.43 5.77 3.32
C ALA A 44 19.49 6.27 4.42
N ILE A 45 18.23 5.81 4.43
CA ILE A 45 17.26 6.15 5.46
C ILE A 45 17.72 5.61 6.81
N SER A 46 17.75 6.48 7.81
CA SER A 46 18.21 6.17 9.16
C SER A 46 17.10 6.37 10.18
N TRP A 47 17.19 5.68 11.32
CA TRP A 47 16.26 5.90 12.43
C TRP A 47 16.39 7.34 12.93
N PRO A 48 15.28 8.05 13.20
CA PRO A 48 15.34 9.43 13.68
C PRO A 48 16.10 9.54 14.99
N GLU A 49 16.92 10.59 15.13
CA GLU A 49 17.73 10.82 16.34
C GLU A 49 16.91 11.38 17.51
N ASN A 50 15.75 11.98 17.23
CA ASN A 50 14.85 12.55 18.22
C ASN A 50 13.38 12.29 17.83
N ASP A 51 12.49 12.31 18.83
CA ASP A 51 11.05 12.06 18.65
C ASP A 51 10.26 13.34 18.24
N ASP A 52 10.93 14.50 18.21
CA ASP A 52 10.31 15.80 17.93
C ASP A 52 10.31 16.15 16.43
N ASP A 53 11.07 15.42 15.61
CA ASP A 53 11.11 15.59 14.16
C ASP A 53 10.03 14.72 13.49
N PRO A 54 9.12 15.30 12.68
CA PRO A 54 8.19 14.51 11.89
C PRO A 54 9.00 13.67 10.88
N PHE A 55 9.02 12.35 11.07
CA PHE A 55 9.74 11.46 10.19
C PHE A 55 8.88 11.09 8.99
N GLY A 56 9.26 11.63 7.83
CA GLY A 56 8.81 11.21 6.52
C GLY A 56 9.93 11.48 5.50
N ASP A 57 10.38 10.44 4.81
CA ASP A 57 11.33 10.57 3.71
C ASP A 57 10.60 10.29 2.39
N ILE A 58 10.81 11.16 1.40
CA ILE A 58 10.09 11.11 0.13
C ILE A 58 11.10 11.07 -1.01
N TYR A 59 11.05 9.98 -1.77
CA TYR A 59 11.68 9.90 -3.08
C TYR A 59 10.76 10.51 -4.13
N ALA A 60 10.92 11.81 -4.38
CA ALA A 60 10.08 12.61 -5.28
C ALA A 60 10.53 12.52 -6.75
N ALA A 61 10.63 11.30 -7.28
CA ALA A 61 10.91 11.06 -8.70
C ALA A 61 10.21 9.79 -9.20
N PRO A 62 9.88 9.72 -10.50
CA PRO A 62 9.18 8.56 -11.06
C PRO A 62 9.95 7.25 -10.86
N VAL A 63 9.22 6.21 -10.46
CA VAL A 63 9.72 4.85 -10.25
C VAL A 63 8.90 3.89 -11.10
N LEU A 64 9.54 3.25 -12.08
CA LEU A 64 8.88 2.23 -12.91
C LEU A 64 8.94 0.87 -12.23
N LEU A 65 7.78 0.29 -11.96
CA LEU A 65 7.61 -1.07 -11.47
C LEU A 65 7.15 -1.97 -12.62
N THR A 66 7.71 -3.18 -12.68
CA THR A 66 7.33 -4.22 -13.65
C THR A 66 6.92 -5.49 -12.90
N PRO A 67 5.76 -5.49 -12.24
CA PRO A 67 5.31 -6.62 -11.43
C PRO A 67 5.21 -7.91 -12.28
N PRO A 68 5.56 -9.09 -11.73
CA PRO A 68 5.54 -10.34 -12.48
C PRO A 68 4.15 -10.66 -13.06
N GLY A 69 4.09 -10.90 -14.38
CA GLY A 69 2.86 -11.31 -15.04
C GLY A 69 1.80 -10.21 -15.18
N ALA A 70 2.14 -8.94 -14.94
CA ALA A 70 1.27 -7.79 -15.15
C ALA A 70 1.98 -6.67 -15.95
N PRO A 71 1.23 -5.71 -16.51
CA PRO A 71 1.81 -4.53 -17.14
C PRO A 71 2.68 -3.71 -16.18
N ALA A 72 3.58 -2.92 -16.74
CA ALA A 72 4.38 -1.99 -15.95
C ALA A 72 3.50 -0.86 -15.40
N LEU A 73 3.82 -0.38 -14.20
CA LEU A 73 3.16 0.75 -13.55
C LEU A 73 4.23 1.76 -13.14
N GLU A 74 4.04 3.02 -13.52
CA GLU A 74 4.89 4.12 -13.05
C GLU A 74 4.28 4.72 -11.78
N CYS A 75 5.08 4.81 -10.73
CA CYS A 75 4.75 5.56 -9.53
C CYS A 75 5.43 6.93 -9.64
N SER A 76 4.78 8.02 -9.23
CA SER A 76 5.40 9.36 -9.22
C SER A 76 6.40 9.57 -8.10
N GLY A 77 6.37 8.70 -7.09
CA GLY A 77 7.33 8.69 -6.00
C GLY A 77 7.07 7.59 -4.99
N ILE A 78 7.90 7.59 -3.95
CA ILE A 78 7.77 6.70 -2.79
C ILE A 78 7.85 7.56 -1.55
N GLU A 79 6.91 7.36 -0.62
CA GLU A 79 6.94 7.95 0.72
C GLU A 79 7.16 6.84 1.75
N ILE A 80 8.06 7.10 2.70
CA ILE A 80 8.32 6.23 3.85
C ILE A 80 8.17 7.08 5.11
N SER A 81 7.19 6.74 5.95
CA SER A 81 6.80 7.53 7.12
C SER A 81 6.82 6.69 8.39
N LEU A 82 7.32 7.25 9.49
CA LEU A 82 7.43 6.55 10.78
C LEU A 82 6.44 7.19 11.77
N TYR A 83 5.55 6.36 12.28
CA TYR A 83 4.50 6.72 13.22
C TYR A 83 4.90 6.26 14.64
N THR A 84 5.46 7.19 15.41
CA THR A 84 5.78 7.01 16.83
C THR A 84 4.65 7.55 17.72
N GLN A 85 4.66 7.23 19.02
CA GLN A 85 3.67 7.76 19.97
C GLN A 85 3.65 9.31 20.02
N PRO A 86 4.81 10.01 20.02
CA PRO A 86 4.82 11.48 19.96
C PRO A 86 4.25 12.05 18.66
N ALA A 87 4.47 11.37 17.52
CA ALA A 87 3.93 11.79 16.23
C ALA A 87 2.42 11.53 16.10
N VAL A 88 1.93 10.43 16.68
CA VAL A 88 0.53 10.00 16.63
C VAL A 88 0.08 9.55 18.03
N PRO A 89 -0.47 10.47 18.86
CA PRO A 89 -0.80 10.19 20.26
C PRO A 89 -1.80 9.05 20.49
N SER A 90 -2.63 8.72 19.50
CA SER A 90 -3.57 7.59 19.58
C SER A 90 -2.88 6.22 19.59
N LEU A 91 -1.57 6.16 19.35
CA LEU A 91 -0.76 4.93 19.42
C LEU A 91 -0.16 4.68 20.81
N GLU A 92 -0.66 5.32 21.87
CA GLU A 92 -0.23 5.03 23.24
C GLU A 92 -0.33 3.51 23.51
N ASP A 93 0.68 2.96 24.19
CA ASP A 93 0.85 1.52 24.44
C ASP A 93 1.06 0.61 23.21
N LEU A 94 1.19 1.17 22.01
CA LEU A 94 1.49 0.42 20.79
C LEU A 94 2.95 0.62 20.35
N PRO A 95 3.55 -0.36 19.64
CA PRO A 95 4.88 -0.19 19.06
C PRO A 95 4.86 0.87 17.96
N PRO A 96 6.00 1.49 17.63
CA PRO A 96 6.11 2.34 16.45
C PRO A 96 5.83 1.56 15.16
N TRP A 97 5.31 2.28 14.17
CA TRP A 97 4.99 1.72 12.85
C TRP A 97 5.70 2.48 11.75
N ILE A 98 6.08 1.78 10.69
CA ILE A 98 6.53 2.39 9.44
C ILE A 98 5.50 2.12 8.35
N GLY A 99 5.14 3.16 7.61
CA GLY A 99 4.32 3.10 6.40
C GLY A 99 5.19 3.18 5.17
N PHE A 100 4.84 2.38 4.17
CA PHE A 100 5.45 2.38 2.84
C PHE A 100 4.37 2.68 1.81
N ASN A 101 4.49 3.84 1.15
CA ASN A 101 3.50 4.33 0.20
C ASN A 101 4.13 4.49 -1.18
N LEU A 102 3.58 3.79 -2.17
CA LEU A 102 3.86 4.06 -3.59
C LEU A 102 2.82 5.07 -4.09
N LEU A 103 3.28 6.19 -4.62
CA LEU A 103 2.43 7.28 -5.10
C LEU A 103 2.14 7.09 -6.58
N VAL A 104 0.88 7.13 -6.98
CA VAL A 104 0.46 6.98 -8.38
C VAL A 104 -0.39 8.19 -8.77
N GLU A 105 -0.01 8.90 -9.82
CA GLU A 105 -0.79 10.05 -10.30
C GLU A 105 -2.15 9.59 -10.83
N THR A 106 -3.21 10.24 -10.39
CA THR A 106 -4.58 9.86 -10.79
C THR A 106 -4.83 10.05 -12.29
N GLU A 107 -4.10 10.96 -12.95
CA GLU A 107 -4.18 11.11 -14.41
C GLU A 107 -3.69 9.85 -15.14
N GLN A 108 -2.71 9.14 -14.61
CA GLN A 108 -2.25 7.86 -15.17
C GLN A 108 -3.30 6.76 -15.00
N LEU A 109 -4.17 6.91 -14.00
CA LEU A 109 -5.27 6.01 -13.73
C LEU A 109 -6.56 6.39 -14.49
N HIS A 110 -6.50 7.42 -15.33
CA HIS A 110 -7.64 7.97 -16.07
C HIS A 110 -8.79 8.49 -15.19
N GLU A 111 -8.49 8.98 -13.98
CA GLU A 111 -9.48 9.67 -13.17
C GLU A 111 -9.58 11.16 -13.58
N ASP A 112 -10.76 11.59 -14.01
CA ASP A 112 -11.11 13.02 -14.14
C ASP A 112 -11.79 13.45 -12.83
N GLU A 113 -11.43 14.61 -12.28
CA GLU A 113 -12.05 15.20 -11.09
C GLU A 113 -13.59 15.33 -11.24
N ASN A 114 -14.12 15.33 -12.47
CA ASN A 114 -15.55 15.42 -12.77
C ASN A 114 -16.19 14.08 -13.20
N ASN A 115 -15.40 13.03 -13.44
CA ASN A 115 -15.87 11.72 -13.86
C ASN A 115 -14.97 10.61 -13.30
N ILE A 116 -15.46 9.92 -12.26
CA ILE A 116 -14.82 8.75 -11.70
C ILE A 116 -15.05 7.58 -12.66
N GLU A 117 -14.21 7.46 -13.68
CA GLU A 117 -14.23 6.31 -14.57
C GLU A 117 -13.60 5.09 -13.88
N PRO A 118 -14.13 3.87 -14.09
CA PRO A 118 -13.51 2.67 -13.56
C PRO A 118 -12.11 2.45 -14.15
N TYR A 119 -11.17 2.04 -13.31
CA TYR A 119 -9.79 1.72 -13.70
C TYR A 119 -9.75 0.61 -14.76
N SER A 120 -8.80 0.73 -15.69
CA SER A 120 -8.60 -0.26 -16.74
C SER A 120 -8.19 -1.62 -16.18
N SER A 121 -8.45 -2.68 -16.94
CA SER A 121 -8.03 -4.04 -16.57
C SER A 121 -6.52 -4.16 -16.38
N GLU A 122 -5.72 -3.43 -17.16
CA GLU A 122 -4.26 -3.45 -17.10
C GLU A 122 -3.76 -2.83 -15.79
N VAL A 123 -4.28 -1.66 -15.44
CA VAL A 123 -3.98 -0.97 -14.17
C VAL A 123 -4.38 -1.84 -12.98
N GLY A 124 -5.58 -2.43 -13.02
CA GLY A 124 -6.03 -3.35 -11.98
C GLY A 124 -5.07 -4.52 -11.77
N GLN A 125 -4.63 -5.16 -12.86
CA GLN A 125 -3.66 -6.26 -12.80
C GLN A 125 -2.33 -5.83 -12.18
N SER A 126 -1.78 -4.68 -12.57
CA SER A 126 -0.52 -4.18 -12.02
C SER A 126 -0.62 -3.90 -10.51
N ILE A 127 -1.65 -3.16 -10.09
CA ILE A 127 -1.88 -2.85 -8.67
C ILE A 127 -2.08 -4.14 -7.87
N TRP A 128 -2.86 -5.08 -8.40
CA TRP A 128 -3.11 -6.37 -7.74
C TRP A 128 -1.84 -7.18 -7.52
N GLN A 129 -0.94 -7.26 -8.51
CA GLN A 129 0.34 -7.93 -8.33
C GLN A 129 1.25 -7.21 -7.33
N ILE A 130 1.24 -5.87 -7.32
CA ILE A 130 1.96 -5.09 -6.30
C ILE A 130 1.46 -5.43 -4.91
N LEU A 131 0.14 -5.40 -4.69
CA LEU A 131 -0.47 -5.75 -3.42
C LEU A 131 -0.15 -7.18 -2.98
N GLN A 132 -0.10 -8.14 -3.91
CA GLN A 132 0.26 -9.52 -3.58
C GLN A 132 1.69 -9.65 -3.05
N VAL A 133 2.67 -8.97 -3.68
CA VAL A 133 4.05 -8.96 -3.19
C VAL A 133 4.13 -8.27 -1.84
N LEU A 134 3.53 -7.08 -1.70
CA LEU A 134 3.56 -6.33 -0.44
C LEU A 134 2.88 -7.11 0.69
N ALA A 135 1.70 -7.68 0.47
CA ALA A 135 0.99 -8.45 1.51
C ALA A 135 1.70 -9.77 1.87
N HIS A 136 2.52 -10.33 0.97
CA HIS A 136 3.37 -11.47 1.29
C HIS A 136 4.54 -11.05 2.18
N GLU A 137 5.21 -9.96 1.83
CA GLU A 137 6.36 -9.45 2.58
C GLU A 137 5.96 -8.78 3.90
N PHE A 138 4.75 -8.20 3.99
CA PHE A 138 4.23 -7.44 5.13
C PHE A 138 2.87 -7.99 5.58
N THR A 139 2.94 -8.93 6.53
CA THR A 139 1.77 -9.66 7.04
C THR A 139 1.15 -9.01 8.27
N GLU A 140 1.65 -7.84 8.67
CA GLU A 140 1.24 -7.08 9.85
C GLU A 140 -0.22 -6.65 9.73
N VAL A 141 -0.50 -5.74 8.79
CA VAL A 141 -1.85 -5.21 8.53
C VAL A 141 -2.34 -5.44 7.11
N GLY A 142 -1.50 -5.98 6.20
CA GLY A 142 -1.84 -6.16 4.79
C GLY A 142 -1.34 -5.01 3.90
N ALA A 143 -1.83 -5.00 2.67
CA ALA A 143 -1.53 -3.98 1.68
C ALA A 143 -2.83 -3.46 1.04
N TYR A 144 -2.90 -2.17 0.78
CA TYR A 144 -4.11 -1.47 0.36
C TYR A 144 -3.83 -0.51 -0.77
N PHE A 145 -4.79 -0.32 -1.66
CA PHE A 145 -4.81 0.72 -2.66
C PHE A 145 -5.94 1.69 -2.33
N THR A 146 -5.61 2.96 -2.12
CA THR A 146 -6.51 4.01 -1.62
C THR A 146 -6.37 5.28 -2.46
N ASP A 147 -7.28 6.23 -2.29
CA ASP A 147 -7.00 7.62 -2.67
C ASP A 147 -6.11 8.32 -1.62
N GLU A 148 -5.53 9.46 -1.98
CA GLU A 148 -4.66 10.29 -1.14
C GLU A 148 -5.37 10.85 0.11
N TRP A 149 -6.70 11.00 0.10
CA TRP A 149 -7.45 11.64 1.19
C TRP A 149 -7.66 10.73 2.41
N GLN A 150 -7.21 9.47 2.35
CA GLN A 150 -7.47 8.50 3.40
C GLN A 150 -6.43 8.53 4.52
N GLU A 151 -5.33 9.29 4.43
CA GLU A 151 -4.36 9.56 5.53
C GLU A 151 -4.03 8.34 6.42
N ASN A 152 -3.74 7.18 5.84
CA ASN A 152 -3.43 5.92 6.56
C ASN A 152 -4.59 5.31 7.38
N GLN A 153 -5.85 5.69 7.09
CA GLN A 153 -7.04 5.18 7.79
C GLN A 153 -7.16 3.66 7.70
N SER A 154 -6.77 3.04 6.58
CA SER A 154 -6.77 1.59 6.38
C SER A 154 -6.00 0.85 7.49
N TRP A 155 -4.82 1.38 7.86
CA TRP A 155 -4.01 0.87 8.96
C TRP A 155 -4.53 1.31 10.33
N ARG A 156 -4.88 2.60 10.50
CA ARG A 156 -5.32 3.14 11.81
C ARG A 156 -6.56 2.44 12.33
N VAL A 157 -7.54 2.14 11.48
CA VAL A 157 -8.77 1.47 11.91
C VAL A 157 -8.49 0.09 12.50
N ILE A 158 -7.51 -0.62 11.94
CA ILE A 158 -7.11 -1.95 12.41
C ILE A 158 -6.37 -1.83 13.75
N ILE A 159 -5.41 -0.91 13.84
CA ILE A 159 -4.55 -0.76 15.01
C ILE A 159 -5.27 -0.13 16.20
N GLU A 160 -6.09 0.89 15.96
CA GLU A 160 -6.86 1.60 16.99
C GLU A 160 -8.21 0.92 17.29
N ASN A 161 -8.59 -0.11 16.51
CA ASN A 161 -9.91 -0.77 16.57
C ASN A 161 -11.08 0.22 16.46
N ALA A 162 -10.94 1.26 15.61
CA ALA A 162 -11.89 2.36 15.52
C ALA A 162 -12.08 2.84 14.09
N GLY A 163 -13.33 2.87 13.63
CA GLY A 163 -13.71 3.35 12.29
C GLY A 163 -14.18 2.25 11.35
N ASP A 164 -14.23 2.56 10.05
CA ASP A 164 -14.61 1.61 9.00
C ASP A 164 -13.35 1.04 8.35
N PRO A 165 -13.11 -0.29 8.40
CA PRO A 165 -11.91 -0.87 7.81
C PRO A 165 -12.03 -1.02 6.29
N TRP A 166 -13.21 -0.79 5.70
CA TRP A 166 -13.47 -0.89 4.26
C TRP A 166 -13.19 0.41 3.50
N ILE A 167 -12.19 1.17 3.93
CA ILE A 167 -11.78 2.42 3.28
C ILE A 167 -10.55 2.09 2.42
N PHE A 168 -10.79 1.48 1.26
CA PHE A 168 -9.80 1.19 0.21
C PHE A 168 -10.50 0.76 -1.10
N TYR A 169 -9.85 0.89 -2.25
CA TYR A 169 -10.39 0.42 -3.53
C TYR A 169 -10.04 -1.04 -3.83
N LEU A 170 -8.86 -1.47 -3.39
CA LEU A 170 -8.37 -2.85 -3.49
C LEU A 170 -7.49 -3.14 -2.28
N GLY A 171 -7.59 -4.31 -1.68
CA GLY A 171 -6.81 -4.64 -0.49
C GLY A 171 -6.56 -6.13 -0.35
N ILE A 172 -5.44 -6.48 0.26
CA ILE A 172 -5.12 -7.84 0.69
C ILE A 172 -4.72 -7.78 2.16
N PHE A 173 -5.41 -8.52 3.01
CA PHE A 173 -5.09 -8.60 4.43
C PHE A 173 -4.96 -10.05 4.92
N PRO A 174 -4.10 -10.29 5.92
CA PRO A 174 -3.86 -11.62 6.47
C PRO A 174 -5.11 -12.17 7.18
N ARG A 175 -5.26 -13.50 7.16
CA ARG A 175 -6.45 -14.18 7.73
C ARG A 175 -6.72 -13.87 9.19
N ARG A 176 -5.67 -13.58 9.97
CA ARG A 176 -5.78 -13.23 11.39
C ARG A 176 -6.56 -11.93 11.64
N LEU A 177 -6.75 -11.10 10.63
CA LEU A 177 -7.50 -9.85 10.74
C LEU A 177 -8.97 -10.01 10.34
N ALA A 178 -9.45 -11.22 10.05
CA ALA A 178 -10.82 -11.45 9.58
C ALA A 178 -11.91 -10.83 10.47
N GLU A 179 -11.68 -10.80 11.80
CA GLU A 179 -12.62 -10.21 12.78
C GLU A 179 -12.81 -8.70 12.59
N HIS A 180 -11.82 -7.99 12.04
CA HIS A 180 -11.98 -6.58 11.67
C HIS A 180 -12.90 -6.42 10.45
N PHE A 181 -13.03 -7.44 9.60
CA PHE A 181 -13.69 -7.38 8.30
C PHE A 181 -14.98 -8.21 8.22
N GLU A 182 -15.65 -8.52 9.34
CA GLU A 182 -16.79 -9.45 9.37
C GLU A 182 -18.00 -9.04 8.51
N ARG A 183 -18.20 -7.72 8.30
CA ARG A 183 -19.36 -7.18 7.58
C ARG A 183 -18.97 -6.65 6.21
N ILE A 184 -18.70 -7.57 5.28
CA ILE A 184 -18.36 -7.24 3.90
C ILE A 184 -19.48 -6.38 3.28
N PRO A 185 -19.23 -5.12 2.89
CA PRO A 185 -20.23 -4.27 2.26
C PRO A 185 -20.60 -4.80 0.88
N SER A 186 -21.83 -4.58 0.44
CA SER A 186 -22.32 -5.07 -0.87
C SER A 186 -21.57 -4.52 -2.08
N GLY A 187 -20.78 -3.46 -1.90
CA GLY A 187 -19.93 -2.87 -2.93
C GLY A 187 -18.59 -3.58 -3.11
N TYR A 188 -18.28 -4.62 -2.33
CA TYR A 188 -17.02 -5.36 -2.42
C TYR A 188 -17.21 -6.77 -2.94
N LEU A 189 -16.25 -7.22 -3.74
CA LEU A 189 -16.07 -8.62 -4.10
C LEU A 189 -14.80 -9.14 -3.43
N GLY A 190 -14.83 -10.39 -2.95
CA GLY A 190 -13.71 -11.01 -2.25
C GLY A 190 -13.13 -12.22 -2.99
N THR A 191 -11.86 -12.51 -2.73
CA THR A 191 -11.13 -13.69 -3.21
C THR A 191 -10.16 -14.21 -2.14
N LEU A 192 -9.64 -15.43 -2.34
CA LEU A 192 -8.58 -16.01 -1.53
C LEU A 192 -7.25 -15.91 -2.26
N VAL A 193 -6.23 -15.50 -1.53
CA VAL A 193 -4.83 -15.49 -1.99
C VAL A 193 -3.94 -16.16 -0.95
N ASP A 194 -2.69 -16.43 -1.32
CA ASP A 194 -1.72 -17.07 -0.41
C ASP A 194 -1.48 -16.23 0.85
N ALA A 195 -1.42 -14.90 0.70
CA ALA A 195 -1.22 -13.95 1.80
C ALA A 195 -2.46 -13.78 2.70
N GLY A 196 -3.66 -14.20 2.28
CA GLY A 196 -4.88 -14.05 3.07
C GLY A 196 -6.15 -13.84 2.24
N PHE A 197 -6.87 -12.77 2.54
CA PHE A 197 -8.10 -12.39 1.85
C PHE A 197 -7.87 -11.16 0.98
N GLY A 198 -8.33 -11.22 -0.27
CA GLY A 198 -8.31 -10.09 -1.20
C GLY A 198 -9.70 -9.53 -1.41
N PHE A 199 -9.83 -8.20 -1.50
CA PHE A 199 -11.11 -7.53 -1.74
C PHE A 199 -10.96 -6.34 -2.69
N ALA A 200 -11.94 -6.17 -3.57
CA ALA A 200 -12.01 -5.08 -4.55
C ALA A 200 -13.37 -4.39 -4.47
N GLN A 201 -13.38 -3.07 -4.51
CA GLN A 201 -14.61 -2.28 -4.63
C GLN A 201 -15.12 -2.35 -6.07
N ILE A 202 -16.27 -2.99 -6.30
CA ILE A 202 -16.74 -3.44 -7.62
C ILE A 202 -16.86 -2.31 -8.64
N ASN A 203 -17.31 -1.12 -8.22
CA ASN A 203 -17.54 0.01 -9.12
C ASN A 203 -16.27 0.77 -9.53
N ARG A 204 -15.09 0.40 -9.01
CA ARG A 204 -13.82 1.04 -9.31
C ARG A 204 -13.07 0.39 -10.47
N TRP A 205 -13.53 -0.73 -10.98
CA TRP A 205 -12.78 -1.53 -11.95
C TRP A 205 -13.64 -1.87 -13.16
N GLN A 206 -13.08 -1.75 -14.37
CA GLN A 206 -13.72 -2.27 -15.59
C GLN A 206 -13.88 -3.79 -15.53
N THR A 207 -12.83 -4.45 -15.02
CA THR A 207 -12.77 -5.88 -14.73
C THR A 207 -12.13 -6.06 -13.36
N ILE A 208 -12.63 -7.01 -12.57
CA ILE A 208 -12.08 -7.28 -11.24
C ILE A 208 -10.60 -7.67 -11.36
N PRO A 209 -9.69 -7.09 -10.54
CA PRO A 209 -8.24 -7.17 -10.78
C PRO A 209 -7.61 -8.57 -10.86
N TRP A 210 -8.18 -9.56 -10.16
CA TRP A 210 -7.70 -10.95 -10.18
C TRP A 210 -8.39 -11.83 -11.23
N GLU A 211 -9.41 -11.32 -11.93
CA GLU A 211 -10.03 -12.04 -13.03
C GLU A 211 -9.16 -11.83 -14.27
N THR A 212 -8.48 -12.88 -14.68
CA THR A 212 -7.77 -12.86 -15.96
C THR A 212 -8.83 -12.88 -17.07
N THR A 213 -8.96 -11.78 -17.79
CA THR A 213 -9.63 -11.78 -19.08
C THR A 213 -8.86 -12.76 -19.96
N ALA A 214 -9.46 -13.91 -20.27
CA ALA A 214 -8.91 -14.80 -21.27
C ALA A 214 -8.65 -13.98 -22.54
N PRO A 215 -7.47 -14.10 -23.18
CA PRO A 215 -7.23 -13.39 -24.42
C PRO A 215 -8.33 -13.77 -25.42
N ALA A 216 -9.02 -12.75 -25.94
CA ALA A 216 -10.03 -12.89 -26.98
C ALA A 216 -9.40 -13.36 -28.30
#